data_AF-A0A947CF46-F1
#
_entry.id   AF-A0A947CF46-F1
#
_cell.length_a   1.000
_cell.length_b   1.000
_cell.length_c   1.000
_cell.angle_alpha   90.00
_cell.angle_beta   90.00
_cell.angle_gamma   90.00
#
_symmetry.space_group_name_H-M   'P 1'
#
loop_
_entity.id
_entity.type
_entity.pdbx_description
1 polymer ?
#
loop_
_entity_poly.entity_id
_entity_poly.type
_entity_poly.pdbx_seq_one_letter_code
_entity_poly.pdbx_strand_id
1 'polypeptide(L)'
;HLRETGFLPPGAVYNDFTWGGYLLYAWPEVPVFIDGQTDFYGEELTREHQAIRFIKPGWQQLLRDRGIRWLLVPPDDPLAGALRLLDDWDLYYSDDTAAVYIASGGQ
;
A
#
# COMPACT_ATOMS: atom_id res chain seq x y z
N HIS A 1 -9.11 0.02 15.95
CA HIS A 1 -9.98 -0.85 15.16
C HIS A 1 -9.23 -1.96 14.42
N LEU A 2 -8.26 -1.66 13.54
CA LEU A 2 -7.48 -2.70 12.83
C LEU A 2 -6.64 -3.63 13.75
N ARG A 3 -6.23 -3.14 14.94
CA ARG A 3 -5.58 -3.95 15.98
C ARG A 3 -6.50 -4.97 16.67
N GLU A 4 -7.81 -4.71 16.71
CA GLU A 4 -8.76 -5.53 17.45
C GLU A 4 -9.27 -6.72 16.63
N THR A 5 -9.12 -6.67 15.30
CA THR A 5 -9.56 -7.75 14.39
C THR A 5 -8.49 -8.83 14.16
N GLY A 6 -7.25 -8.61 14.58
CA GLY A 6 -6.15 -9.58 14.39
C GLY A 6 -5.82 -9.88 12.92
N PHE A 7 -6.31 -9.06 11.98
CA PHE A 7 -6.14 -9.29 10.56
C PHE A 7 -4.86 -8.62 10.05
N LEU A 8 -3.78 -9.40 10.01
CA LEU A 8 -2.61 -9.11 9.19
C LEU A 8 -2.65 -10.07 8.00
N PRO A 9 -3.14 -9.64 6.82
CA PRO A 9 -3.11 -10.51 5.65
C PRO A 9 -1.65 -10.84 5.32
N PRO A 10 -1.32 -12.09 4.97
CA PRO A 10 0.04 -12.46 4.63
C PRO A 10 0.49 -11.75 3.33
N GLY A 11 1.64 -11.06 3.35
CA GLY A 11 2.26 -10.46 2.17
C GLY A 11 2.92 -9.09 2.39
N ALA A 12 3.60 -8.58 1.36
CA ALA A 12 4.28 -7.29 1.39
C ALA A 12 3.28 -6.11 1.34
N VAL A 13 3.61 -5.06 2.09
CA VAL A 13 2.80 -3.84 2.30
C VAL A 13 3.26 -2.74 1.36
N TYR A 14 2.42 -2.15 0.52
CA TYR A 14 2.81 -0.86 -0.07
C TYR A 14 2.30 0.29 0.80
N ASN A 15 3.19 1.23 1.13
CA ASN A 15 2.82 2.48 1.78
C ASN A 15 3.28 3.69 0.96
N ASP A 16 2.42 4.71 0.92
CA ASP A 16 2.79 6.01 0.38
C ASP A 16 3.86 6.70 1.25
N PHE A 17 4.86 7.33 0.63
CA PHE A 17 5.98 7.98 1.31
C PHE A 17 5.53 9.05 2.32
N THR A 18 4.37 9.68 2.12
CA THR A 18 3.83 10.70 3.03
C THR A 18 3.42 10.12 4.39
N TRP A 19 3.30 8.79 4.49
CA TRP A 19 2.80 8.06 5.66
C TRP A 19 3.83 7.12 6.31
N GLY A 20 5.07 7.06 5.81
CA GLY A 20 6.13 6.23 6.40
C GLY A 20 6.34 6.50 7.90
N GLY A 21 6.18 7.76 8.34
CA GLY A 21 6.28 8.14 9.76
C GLY A 21 5.06 7.76 10.62
N TYR A 22 3.84 7.78 10.06
CA TYR A 22 2.63 7.42 10.82
C TYR A 22 2.48 5.90 10.96
N LEU A 23 2.84 5.13 9.93
CA LEU A 23 2.86 3.66 9.99
C LEU A 23 3.85 3.14 11.03
N LEU A 24 5.06 3.72 11.11
CA LEU A 24 6.05 3.39 12.14
C LEU A 24 5.61 3.77 13.55
N TYR A 25 4.83 4.86 13.69
CA TYR A 25 4.32 5.31 14.99
C TYR A 25 3.09 4.52 15.46
N ALA A 26 2.15 4.20 14.56
CA ALA A 26 0.87 3.58 14.90
C ALA A 26 0.92 2.04 14.92
N TRP A 27 1.84 1.40 14.18
CA TRP A 27 1.89 -0.05 14.05
C TRP A 27 3.32 -0.62 13.89
N PRO A 28 4.14 -0.61 14.97
CA PRO A 28 5.55 -1.03 14.93
C PRO A 28 5.78 -2.53 14.63
N GLU A 29 4.73 -3.34 14.60
CA GLU A 29 4.79 -4.81 14.43
C GLU A 29 4.54 -5.27 12.98
N VAL A 30 4.25 -4.34 12.06
CA VAL A 30 4.03 -4.66 10.64
C VAL A 30 5.33 -4.51 9.84
N PRO A 31 5.77 -5.51 9.06
CA PRO A 31 6.92 -5.39 8.18
C PRO A 31 6.55 -4.48 6.99
N VAL A 32 6.74 -3.17 7.12
CA VAL A 32 6.52 -2.19 6.03
C VAL A 32 7.55 -2.35 4.89
N PHE A 33 7.14 -2.14 3.64
CA PHE A 33 8.05 -2.17 2.47
C PHE A 33 8.97 -0.95 2.44
N ILE A 34 8.54 0.17 3.03
CA ILE A 34 9.34 1.38 3.25
C ILE A 34 9.34 1.70 4.74
N ASP A 35 10.36 1.22 5.45
CA ASP A 35 10.70 1.71 6.79
C ASP A 35 11.39 3.07 6.62
N GLY A 36 10.92 4.07 7.36
CA GLY A 36 11.45 5.42 7.36
C GLY A 36 12.89 5.55 7.87
N GLN A 37 13.64 4.47 8.12
CA GLN A 37 15.10 4.50 8.24
C GLN A 37 15.72 4.45 6.85
N THR A 38 15.68 5.62 6.21
CA THR A 38 16.62 6.13 5.21
C THR A 38 17.99 5.46 5.31
N ASP A 39 18.51 4.83 4.23
CA ASP A 39 19.46 5.55 3.37
C ASP A 39 19.61 5.06 1.91
N PHE A 40 18.90 4.03 1.41
CA PHE A 40 19.24 3.45 0.08
C PHE A 40 18.07 2.91 -0.75
N TYR A 41 16.97 3.66 -0.86
CA TYR A 41 16.01 3.39 -1.94
C TYR A 41 16.56 3.98 -3.24
N GLY A 42 17.30 3.16 -3.98
CA GLY A 42 17.89 3.53 -5.26
C GLY A 42 16.87 4.10 -6.26
N GLU A 43 17.37 4.69 -7.35
CA GLU A 43 16.55 5.35 -8.37
C GLU A 43 15.39 4.47 -8.88
N GLU A 44 15.62 3.15 -8.95
CA GLU A 44 14.62 2.16 -9.33
C GLU A 44 13.39 2.19 -8.42
N LEU A 45 13.57 2.08 -7.09
CA LEU A 45 12.43 2.06 -6.18
C LEU A 45 11.70 3.41 -6.16
N THR A 46 12.44 4.52 -6.32
CA THR A 46 11.84 5.84 -6.44
C THR A 46 10.96 5.95 -7.70
N ARG A 47 11.43 5.42 -8.83
CA ARG A 47 10.68 5.39 -10.09
C ARG A 47 9.44 4.50 -9.99
N GLU A 48 9.57 3.34 -9.32
CA GLU A 48 8.46 2.41 -9.08
C GLU A 48 7.39 3.00 -8.17
N HIS A 49 7.80 3.62 -7.07
CA HIS A 49 6.88 4.34 -6.19
C HIS A 49 6.10 5.41 -6.96
N GLN A 50 6.78 6.22 -7.77
CA GLN A 50 6.12 7.20 -8.63
C GLN A 50 5.21 6.56 -9.67
N ALA A 51 5.58 5.42 -10.24
CA ALA A 51 4.75 4.72 -11.21
C ALA A 51 3.42 4.26 -10.58
N ILE A 52 3.47 3.75 -9.35
CA ILE A 52 2.29 3.34 -8.59
C ILE A 52 1.46 4.56 -8.19
N ARG A 53 2.07 5.55 -7.53
CA ARG A 53 1.39 6.77 -7.05
C ARG A 53 0.70 7.56 -8.15
N PHE A 54 1.32 7.64 -9.33
CA PHE A 54 0.77 8.37 -10.47
C PHE A 54 0.05 7.47 -11.49
N ILE A 55 -0.23 6.20 -11.16
CA ILE A 55 -1.00 5.28 -12.02
C ILE A 55 -0.41 5.22 -13.43
N LYS A 56 0.93 5.19 -13.53
CA LYS A 56 1.62 5.12 -14.83
C LYS A 56 1.35 3.76 -15.48
N PRO A 57 1.42 3.64 -16.83
CA PRO A 57 1.29 2.36 -17.50
C PRO A 57 2.17 1.27 -16.85
N GLY A 58 1.57 0.12 -16.55
CA GLY A 58 2.26 -1.00 -15.90
C GLY A 58 2.21 -1.01 -14.36
N TRP A 59 1.62 0.00 -13.69
CA TRP A 59 1.56 0.05 -12.23
C TRP A 59 0.94 -1.19 -11.57
N GLN A 60 -0.13 -1.75 -12.15
CA GLN A 60 -0.77 -2.97 -11.62
C GLN A 60 0.15 -4.19 -11.74
N GLN A 61 0.88 -4.30 -12.84
CA GLN A 61 1.85 -5.37 -13.04
C GLN A 61 2.98 -5.25 -12.01
N LEU A 62 3.44 -4.02 -11.77
CA LEU A 62 4.45 -3.74 -10.76
C LEU A 62 3.99 -4.13 -9.35
N LEU A 63 2.71 -3.90 -8.99
CA LEU A 63 2.15 -4.40 -7.73
C LEU A 63 2.22 -5.94 -7.63
N ARG A 64 1.88 -6.65 -8.72
CA ARG A 64 1.95 -8.11 -8.78
C ARG A 64 3.39 -8.63 -8.71
N ASP A 65 4.29 -8.05 -9.50
CA ASP A 65 5.71 -8.46 -9.59
C ASP A 65 6.45 -8.25 -8.27
N ARG A 66 6.10 -7.19 -7.54
CA ARG A 66 6.61 -6.92 -6.19
C ARG A 66 5.90 -7.73 -5.10
N GLY A 67 4.90 -8.54 -5.45
CA GLY A 67 4.15 -9.37 -4.51
C GLY A 67 3.36 -8.55 -3.47
N ILE A 68 2.94 -7.34 -3.83
CA ILE A 68 2.19 -6.44 -2.95
C ILE A 68 0.79 -7.02 -2.77
N ARG A 69 0.40 -7.27 -1.52
CA ARG A 69 -0.90 -7.88 -1.17
C ARG A 69 -1.84 -6.92 -0.45
N TRP A 70 -1.35 -5.75 -0.06
CA TRP A 70 -2.17 -4.70 0.51
C TRP A 70 -1.52 -3.33 0.33
N LEU A 71 -2.37 -2.31 0.20
CA LEU A 71 -1.95 -0.91 0.07
C LEU A 71 -2.60 -0.08 1.16
N LEU A 72 -1.81 0.83 1.74
CA LEU A 72 -2.30 1.93 2.54
C LEU A 72 -2.11 3.23 1.76
N VAL A 73 -3.20 3.90 1.45
CA VAL A 73 -3.21 5.14 0.65
C VAL A 73 -4.19 6.15 1.25
N PRO A 74 -4.01 7.47 1.02
CA PRO A 74 -5.04 8.45 1.35
C PRO A 74 -6.35 8.12 0.61
N PRO A 75 -7.53 8.27 1.24
CA PRO A 75 -8.81 7.91 0.64
C PRO A 75 -9.14 8.73 -0.62
N ASP A 76 -8.60 9.95 -0.72
CA ASP A 76 -8.77 10.87 -1.86
C ASP A 76 -7.64 10.78 -2.90
N ASP A 77 -6.67 9.87 -2.71
CA ASP A 77 -5.58 9.68 -3.67
C ASP A 77 -6.10 9.04 -4.96
N PRO A 78 -5.62 9.45 -6.16
CA PRO A 78 -6.00 8.81 -7.42
C PRO A 78 -5.82 7.29 -7.39
N LEU A 79 -4.80 6.78 -6.70
CA LEU A 79 -4.56 5.34 -6.56
C LEU A 79 -5.72 4.65 -5.81
N ALA A 80 -6.27 5.29 -4.76
CA ALA A 80 -7.44 4.78 -4.07
C ALA A 80 -8.65 4.71 -5.00
N GLY A 81 -8.87 5.75 -5.81
CA GLY A 81 -9.91 5.76 -6.83
C GLY A 81 -9.74 4.65 -7.86
N ALA A 82 -8.51 4.39 -8.32
CA ALA A 82 -8.23 3.33 -9.26
C ALA A 82 -8.46 1.94 -8.67
N LEU A 83 -8.03 1.69 -7.43
CA LEU A 83 -8.20 0.40 -6.74
C LEU A 83 -9.68 0.03 -6.57
N ARG A 84 -10.56 1.01 -6.32
CA ARG A 84 -12.02 0.78 -6.22
C ARG A 84 -12.67 0.28 -7.52
N LEU A 85 -11.99 0.45 -8.65
CA LEU A 85 -12.49 0.04 -9.96
C LEU A 85 -11.93 -1.32 -10.40
N LEU A 86 -11.04 -1.94 -9.60
CA LEU A 86 -10.43 -3.22 -9.91
C LEU A 86 -11.10 -4.32 -9.08
N ASP A 87 -11.47 -5.43 -9.74
CA ASP A 87 -12.05 -6.59 -9.06
C ASP A 87 -11.03 -7.36 -8.20
N ASP A 88 -9.72 -7.16 -8.47
CA ASP A 88 -8.61 -7.82 -7.77
C ASP A 88 -8.27 -7.14 -6.42
N TRP A 89 -8.97 -6.07 -6.03
CA TRP A 89 -8.70 -5.31 -4.81
C TRP A 89 -9.97 -4.99 -4.03
N ASP A 90 -10.03 -5.45 -2.78
CA ASP A 90 -11.11 -5.16 -1.86
C ASP A 90 -10.73 -4.03 -0.90
N LEU A 91 -11.64 -3.08 -0.69
CA LEU A 91 -11.52 -2.07 0.37
C LEU A 91 -11.76 -2.74 1.72
N TYR A 92 -10.71 -2.94 2.51
CA TYR A 92 -10.78 -3.54 3.84
C TYR A 92 -11.15 -2.52 4.92
N TYR A 93 -10.63 -1.30 4.81
CA TYR A 93 -10.85 -0.23 5.77
C TYR A 93 -10.77 1.14 5.10
N SER A 94 -11.60 2.09 5.53
CA SER A 94 -11.43 3.50 5.19
C SER A 94 -11.93 4.39 6.31
N ASP A 95 -11.21 5.46 6.59
CA ASP A 95 -11.68 6.62 7.34
C ASP A 95 -11.31 7.91 6.59
N ASP A 96 -11.51 9.06 7.22
CA ASP A 96 -11.20 10.39 6.65
C ASP A 96 -9.70 10.62 6.40
N THR A 97 -8.84 9.72 6.90
CA THR A 97 -7.38 9.86 6.87
C THR A 97 -6.74 8.80 5.98
N ALA A 98 -7.19 7.56 6.00
CA ALA A 98 -6.58 6.45 5.28
C ALA A 98 -7.58 5.43 4.71
N ALA A 99 -7.21 4.80 3.60
CA ALA A 99 -7.87 3.64 3.03
C ALA A 99 -6.89 2.47 2.90
N VAL A 100 -7.33 1.28 3.31
CA VAL A 100 -6.61 0.00 3.19
C VAL A 100 -7.29 -0.85 2.14
N TYR A 101 -6.55 -1.20 1.11
CA TYR A 101 -6.97 -2.18 0.11
C TYR A 101 -6.19 -3.47 0.31
N ILE A 102 -6.87 -4.61 0.16
CA ILE A 102 -6.26 -5.94 0.20
C ILE A 102 -6.49 -6.61 -1.15
N ALA A 103 -5.49 -7.33 -1.64
CA ALA A 103 -5.63 -8.09 -2.87
C ALA A 103 -6.67 -9.18 -2.63
N SER A 104 -7.78 -9.12 -3.37
CA SER A 104 -8.84 -10.10 -3.33
C SER A 104 -8.21 -11.46 -3.62
N GLY A 105 -8.46 -12.45 -2.76
CA GLY A 105 -7.86 -13.77 -2.86
C GLY A 105 -8.33 -14.52 -4.11
N GLY A 106 -7.78 -14.19 -5.27
CA GLY A 106 -7.84 -15.02 -6.48
C GLY A 106 -6.87 -16.19 -6.34
N GLN A 107 -7.41 -17.39 -6.61
CA GLN A 107 -6.75 -18.70 -6.65
C GLN A 107 -5.42 -18.75 -7.39
#